data_AF-A0AA42HLT7-F1
#
_entry.id   AF-A0AA42HLT7-F1
#
_cell.length_a   1.000
_cell.length_b   1.000
_cell.length_c   1.000
_cell.angle_alpha   90.00
_cell.angle_beta   90.00
_cell.angle_gamma   90.00
#
_symmetry.space_group_name_H-M   'P 1'
#
loop_
_entity.id
_entity.type
_entity.pdbx_description
1 polymer ?
#
loop_
_entity_poly.entity_id
_entity_poly.type
_entity_poly.pdbx_seq_one_letter_code
_entity_poly.pdbx_strand_id
1 'polypeptide(L)'
;MWKKIAALSLAFWLVACSEPVPQDHKSYVGDWRSAQMSLLITADGRVAYKRLSGGGSRSIEAPIKSYDADGFTVGVGFFDTHFKVSKPPYRDGTQWKMVVDGVELTRVSSVDIGKSI
;
A
#
# COMPACT_ATOMS: atom_id res chain seq x y z
N MET A 1 2.63 17.17 49.62
CA MET A 1 3.69 17.37 48.60
C MET A 1 3.28 16.68 47.31
N TRP A 2 2.51 17.37 46.46
CA TRP A 2 1.89 16.82 45.24
C TRP A 2 2.38 17.62 44.03
N LYS A 3 3.70 17.60 43.84
CA LYS A 3 4.34 18.03 42.61
C LYS A 3 5.19 16.83 42.20
N LYS A 4 5.25 16.57 40.89
CA LYS A 4 6.03 15.50 40.23
C LYS A 4 5.27 14.20 39.94
N ILE A 5 4.19 14.27 39.15
CA ILE A 5 4.01 13.29 38.05
C ILE A 5 3.41 14.04 36.86
N ALA A 6 4.07 15.13 36.48
CA ALA A 6 3.96 15.72 35.15
C ALA A 6 5.27 15.37 34.46
N ALA A 7 5.25 14.36 33.59
CA ALA A 7 6.27 13.96 32.60
C ALA A 7 6.41 12.43 32.53
N LEU A 8 5.41 11.72 31.97
CA LEU A 8 5.68 10.42 31.35
C LEU A 8 4.53 9.95 30.43
N SER A 9 4.15 10.72 29.42
CA SER A 9 3.25 10.18 28.38
C SER A 9 3.37 10.89 27.02
N LEU A 10 4.55 11.41 26.69
CA LEU A 10 4.84 12.00 25.37
C LEU A 10 5.84 11.14 24.57
N ALA A 11 5.77 9.83 24.71
CA ALA A 11 6.57 8.87 23.97
C ALA A 11 5.74 7.66 23.53
N PHE A 12 4.58 7.92 22.93
CA PHE A 12 3.95 6.97 22.04
C PHE A 12 4.16 7.48 20.62
N TRP A 13 5.42 7.46 20.18
CA TRP A 13 5.70 7.45 18.75
C TRP A 13 5.19 6.10 18.25
N LEU A 14 4.01 6.14 17.64
CA LEU A 14 3.35 5.03 16.95
C LEU A 14 4.26 4.56 15.81
N VAL A 15 5.24 3.73 16.12
CA VAL A 15 5.99 2.98 15.10
C VAL A 15 5.09 1.83 14.68
N ALA A 16 4.08 2.14 13.86
CA ALA A 16 3.51 1.14 12.95
C ALA A 16 4.59 0.84 11.90
N CYS A 17 5.62 0.09 12.31
CA CYS A 17 6.68 -0.38 11.43
C CYS A 17 6.01 -1.38 10.49
N SER A 18 5.79 -0.98 9.25
CA SER A 18 5.40 -1.93 8.21
C SER A 18 6.59 -2.83 7.90
N GLU A 19 6.32 -4.11 7.70
CA GLU A 19 7.35 -5.07 7.29
C GLU A 19 7.66 -4.85 5.80
N PRO A 20 8.95 -4.75 5.40
CA PRO A 20 9.31 -4.54 4.01
C PRO A 20 8.75 -5.62 3.09
N VAL A 21 8.49 -5.24 1.84
CA VAL A 21 8.00 -6.18 0.83
C VAL A 21 9.06 -7.27 0.59
N PRO A 22 8.69 -8.56 0.73
CA PRO A 22 9.62 -9.68 0.55
C PRO A 22 10.08 -9.80 -0.92
N GLN A 23 11.19 -10.51 -1.13
CA GLN A 23 11.92 -10.51 -2.40
C GLN A 23 11.11 -11.00 -3.60
N ASP A 24 10.29 -12.02 -3.39
CA ASP A 24 9.35 -12.61 -4.35
C ASP A 24 8.22 -11.66 -4.75
N HIS A 25 7.87 -10.69 -3.90
CA HIS A 25 6.82 -9.70 -4.14
C HIS A 25 7.35 -8.31 -4.53
N LYS A 26 8.67 -8.13 -4.72
CA LYS A 26 9.26 -6.82 -5.10
C LYS A 26 8.66 -6.20 -6.35
N SER A 27 8.15 -7.01 -7.28
CA SER A 27 7.49 -6.51 -8.50
C SER A 27 6.19 -5.77 -8.22
N TYR A 28 5.58 -5.93 -7.04
CA TYR A 28 4.38 -5.19 -6.65
C TYR A 28 4.67 -3.74 -6.29
N VAL A 29 5.90 -3.42 -5.88
CA VAL A 29 6.30 -2.06 -5.50
C VAL A 29 6.15 -1.10 -6.70
N GLY A 30 5.44 0.00 -6.49
CA GLY A 30 5.20 1.03 -7.51
C GLY A 30 3.87 1.76 -7.32
N ASP A 31 3.68 2.80 -8.13
CA ASP A 31 2.41 3.52 -8.27
C ASP A 31 1.63 2.93 -9.45
N TRP A 32 0.48 2.33 -9.15
CA TRP A 32 -0.39 1.65 -10.09
C TRP A 32 -1.68 2.45 -10.28
N ARG A 33 -2.06 2.72 -11.54
CA ARG A 33 -3.20 3.58 -11.85
C ARG A 33 -4.10 3.05 -12.95
N SER A 34 -5.36 3.43 -12.86
CA SER A 34 -6.38 3.39 -13.91
C SER A 34 -7.24 4.65 -13.82
N ALA A 35 -8.24 4.77 -14.70
CA ALA A 35 -9.18 5.90 -14.67
C ALA A 35 -9.96 6.04 -13.35
N GLN A 36 -10.19 4.93 -12.63
CA GLN A 36 -11.04 4.88 -11.43
C GLN A 36 -10.32 4.42 -10.17
N MET A 37 -9.05 4.03 -10.25
CA MET A 37 -8.31 3.42 -9.14
C MET A 37 -6.84 3.85 -9.15
N SER A 38 -6.32 4.22 -7.99
CA SER A 38 -4.89 4.38 -7.72
C SER A 38 -4.48 3.49 -6.55
N LEU A 39 -3.33 2.84 -6.69
CA LEU A 39 -2.77 1.92 -5.72
C LEU A 39 -1.25 2.12 -5.69
N LEU A 40 -0.76 2.75 -4.63
CA LEU A 40 0.67 2.85 -4.34
C LEU A 40 1.06 1.74 -3.38
N ILE A 41 2.08 0.97 -3.74
CA ILE A 41 2.73 -0.03 -2.88
C ILE A 41 4.18 0.40 -2.71
N THR A 42 4.58 0.72 -1.49
CA THR A 42 5.93 1.16 -1.16
C THR A 42 6.82 -0.02 -0.77
N ALA A 43 8.15 0.14 -0.90
CA ALA A 43 9.10 -0.93 -0.60
C ALA A 43 9.12 -1.35 0.88
N ASP A 44 8.74 -0.44 1.78
CA ASP A 44 8.58 -0.69 3.21
C ASP A 44 7.23 -1.36 3.56
N GLY A 45 6.42 -1.74 2.56
CA GLY A 45 5.19 -2.52 2.77
C GLY A 45 3.96 -1.70 3.16
N ARG A 46 3.92 -0.39 2.86
CA ARG A 46 2.71 0.42 2.99
C ARG A 46 1.93 0.44 1.69
N VAL A 47 0.60 0.54 1.83
CA VAL A 47 -0.33 0.67 0.72
C VAL A 47 -1.13 1.96 0.89
N ALA A 48 -1.17 2.76 -0.16
CA ALA A 48 -2.11 3.87 -0.29
C ALA A 48 -3.03 3.60 -1.49
N TYR A 49 -4.32 3.44 -1.22
CA TYR A 49 -5.32 3.06 -2.19
C TYR A 49 -6.42 4.12 -2.25
N LYS A 50 -6.89 4.40 -3.46
CA LYS A 50 -8.08 5.20 -3.71
C LYS A 50 -8.86 4.63 -4.89
N ARG A 51 -10.17 4.52 -4.75
CA ARG A 51 -11.08 4.12 -5.82
C ARG A 51 -12.28 5.03 -5.90
N LEU A 52 -12.67 5.38 -7.11
CA LEU A 52 -13.90 6.09 -7.44
C LEU A 52 -14.99 5.06 -7.76
N SER A 53 -16.17 5.18 -7.14
CA SER A 53 -17.32 4.30 -7.41
C SER A 53 -18.63 5.01 -7.09
N GLY A 54 -19.59 4.97 -8.02
CA GLY A 54 -20.99 5.37 -7.75
C GLY A 54 -21.16 6.80 -7.20
N GLY A 55 -20.33 7.75 -7.62
CA GLY A 55 -20.39 9.15 -7.16
C GLY A 55 -19.60 9.46 -5.88
N GLY A 56 -18.94 8.48 -5.28
CA GLY A 56 -18.07 8.64 -4.11
C GLY A 56 -16.64 8.12 -4.32
N SER A 57 -15.81 8.29 -3.29
CA SER A 57 -14.45 7.74 -3.26
C SER A 57 -14.19 6.93 -1.99
N ARG A 58 -13.57 5.76 -2.11
CA ARG A 58 -13.03 4.97 -0.99
C ARG A 58 -11.51 5.11 -0.97
N SER A 59 -10.94 5.35 0.20
CA SER A 59 -9.49 5.42 0.41
C SER A 59 -9.06 4.52 1.56
N ILE A 60 -7.86 3.95 1.43
CA ILE A 60 -7.24 3.09 2.45
C ILE A 60 -5.75 3.45 2.52
N GLU A 61 -5.25 3.65 3.72
CA GLU A 61 -3.82 3.80 4.00
C GLU A 61 -3.45 2.86 5.14
N ALA A 62 -2.76 1.76 4.82
CA ALA A 62 -2.46 0.71 5.79
C ALA A 62 -1.22 -0.11 5.37
N PRO A 63 -0.53 -0.75 6.33
CA PRO A 63 0.53 -1.70 6.00
C PRO A 63 -0.04 -3.01 5.43
N ILE A 64 0.76 -3.70 4.63
CA ILE A 64 0.51 -5.09 4.23
C ILE A 64 0.71 -5.99 5.46
N LYS A 65 -0.27 -6.87 5.71
CA LYS A 65 -0.23 -7.86 6.78
C LYS A 65 0.19 -9.24 6.28
N SER A 66 -0.25 -9.61 5.07
CA SER A 66 0.04 -10.91 4.48
C SER A 66 -0.07 -10.88 2.95
N TYR A 67 0.63 -11.81 2.32
CA TYR A 67 0.44 -12.20 0.92
C TYR A 67 -0.19 -13.58 0.88
N ASP A 68 -1.18 -13.75 0.01
CA ASP A 68 -1.94 -14.98 -0.17
C ASP A 68 -1.83 -15.43 -1.64
N ALA A 69 -2.30 -16.63 -1.97
CA ALA A 69 -2.17 -17.19 -3.32
C ALA A 69 -2.84 -16.35 -4.42
N ASP A 70 -3.90 -15.61 -4.07
CA ASP A 70 -4.69 -14.81 -5.00
C ASP A 70 -4.65 -13.31 -4.69
N GLY A 71 -3.77 -12.84 -3.80
CA GLY A 71 -3.77 -11.43 -3.42
C GLY A 71 -2.89 -11.05 -2.23
N PHE A 72 -3.25 -9.93 -1.60
CA PHE A 72 -2.61 -9.46 -0.38
C PHE A 72 -3.63 -8.77 0.53
N THR A 73 -3.36 -8.81 1.83
CA THR A 73 -4.23 -8.21 2.84
C THR A 73 -3.52 -7.02 3.48
N VAL A 74 -4.21 -5.88 3.57
CA VAL A 74 -3.73 -4.68 4.28
C VAL A 74 -4.62 -4.39 5.48
N GLY A 75 -4.08 -3.81 6.54
CA GLY A 75 -4.89 -3.47 7.71
C GLY A 75 -4.11 -2.99 8.91
N VAL A 76 -4.85 -2.49 9.91
CA VAL A 76 -4.30 -2.13 11.23
C VAL A 76 -5.23 -2.70 12.30
N GLY A 77 -4.66 -3.46 13.24
CA GLY A 77 -5.44 -4.15 14.27
C GLY A 77 -6.43 -5.15 13.65
N PHE A 78 -7.71 -4.99 13.99
CA PHE A 78 -8.82 -5.86 13.55
C PHE A 78 -9.49 -5.42 12.24
N PHE A 79 -9.03 -4.33 11.62
CA PHE A 79 -9.61 -3.82 10.37
C PHE A 79 -8.72 -4.21 9.18
N ASP A 80 -9.22 -5.15 8.38
CA ASP A 80 -8.50 -5.69 7.23
C ASP A 80 -9.26 -5.43 5.92
N THR A 81 -8.51 -5.24 4.84
CA THR A 81 -9.02 -5.24 3.47
C THR A 81 -8.14 -6.14 2.62
N HIS A 82 -8.76 -7.12 1.98
CA HIS A 82 -8.10 -8.01 1.04
C HIS A 82 -8.22 -7.45 -0.39
N PHE A 83 -7.10 -7.41 -1.10
CA PHE A 83 -7.02 -7.04 -2.51
C PHE A 83 -6.77 -8.29 -3.33
N LYS A 84 -7.72 -8.65 -4.20
CA LYS A 84 -7.59 -9.83 -5.06
C LYS A 84 -6.78 -9.49 -6.30
N VAL A 85 -5.63 -10.13 -6.47
CA VAL A 85 -4.73 -9.98 -7.61
C VAL A 85 -4.96 -11.14 -8.58
N SER A 86 -5.82 -10.93 -9.58
CA SER A 86 -6.13 -11.97 -10.57
C SER A 86 -5.04 -12.13 -11.63
N LYS A 87 -4.20 -11.10 -11.84
CA LYS A 87 -2.97 -11.18 -12.62
C LYS A 87 -1.86 -10.41 -11.89
N PRO A 88 -0.83 -11.09 -11.36
CA PRO A 88 0.35 -10.47 -10.75
C PRO A 88 1.05 -9.50 -11.71
N PRO A 89 1.90 -8.58 -11.22
CA PRO A 89 2.68 -7.66 -12.06
C PRO A 89 3.34 -8.36 -13.26
N TYR A 90 2.96 -7.95 -14.46
CA TYR A 90 3.48 -8.48 -15.73
C TYR A 90 3.85 -7.33 -16.68
N ARG A 91 4.70 -7.63 -17.67
CA ARG A 91 5.02 -6.68 -18.74
C ARG A 91 4.08 -6.90 -19.92
N ASP A 92 3.50 -5.81 -20.41
CA ASP A 92 2.74 -5.74 -21.65
C ASP A 92 3.41 -4.66 -22.52
N GLY A 93 4.24 -5.11 -23.48
CA GLY A 93 5.15 -4.25 -24.21
C GLY A 93 6.14 -3.52 -23.28
N THR A 94 6.08 -2.19 -23.27
CA THR A 94 6.94 -1.32 -22.44
C THR A 94 6.32 -0.98 -21.08
N GLN A 95 5.06 -1.34 -20.85
CA GLN A 95 4.32 -0.98 -19.66
C GLN A 95 4.23 -2.14 -18.68
N TRP A 96 4.33 -1.83 -17.40
CA TRP A 96 3.99 -2.77 -16.33
C TRP A 96 2.50 -2.71 -16.06
N LYS A 97 1.86 -3.88 -15.98
CA LYS A 97 0.44 -4.03 -15.70
C LYS A 97 0.19 -5.01 -14.56
N MET A 98 -0.94 -4.85 -13.88
CA MET A 98 -1.42 -5.72 -12.82
C MET A 98 -2.95 -5.67 -12.81
N VAL A 99 -3.62 -6.77 -12.49
CA VAL A 99 -5.09 -6.76 -12.34
C VAL A 99 -5.47 -6.98 -10.89
N VAL A 100 -6.10 -5.96 -10.28
CA VAL A 100 -6.52 -5.96 -8.88
C VAL A 100 -8.02 -5.70 -8.79
N ASP A 101 -8.74 -6.56 -8.08
CA ASP A 101 -10.20 -6.51 -7.93
C ASP A 101 -10.94 -6.34 -9.27
N GLY A 102 -10.44 -7.02 -10.31
CA GLY A 102 -10.96 -6.97 -11.68
C GLY A 102 -10.61 -5.71 -12.48
N VAL A 103 -9.79 -4.80 -11.94
CA VAL A 103 -9.34 -3.59 -12.63
C VAL A 103 -7.90 -3.76 -13.10
N GLU A 104 -7.67 -3.58 -14.40
CA GLU A 104 -6.32 -3.50 -14.96
C GLU A 104 -5.70 -2.13 -14.60
N LEU A 105 -4.58 -2.19 -13.91
CA LEU A 105 -3.77 -1.05 -13.50
C LEU A 105 -2.48 -1.02 -14.32
N THR A 106 -2.06 0.17 -14.70
CA THR A 106 -0.76 0.42 -15.34
C THR A 106 0.15 1.09 -14.34
N ARG A 107 1.41 0.66 -14.28
CA ARG A 107 2.43 1.35 -13.47
C ARG A 107 2.79 2.65 -14.17
N VAL A 108 2.53 3.77 -13.51
CA VAL A 108 3.09 5.06 -13.90
C VAL A 108 4.48 5.11 -13.29
N SER A 109 5.49 5.00 -14.16
CA SER A 109 6.94 5.06 -13.92
C SER A 109 7.43 5.21 -12.47
N SER A 110 8.32 4.28 -12.10
CA SER A 110 9.10 4.22 -10.86
C SER A 110 9.38 5.60 -10.27
N VAL A 111 8.79 5.88 -9.10
CA VAL A 111 9.26 6.98 -8.28
C VAL A 111 10.73 6.67 -7.95
N ASP A 112 11.65 7.33 -8.65
CA ASP A 112 13.01 7.52 -8.16
C ASP A 112 12.91 8.43 -6.92
N ILE A 113 12.52 7.83 -5.79
CA ILE A 113 12.62 8.44 -4.46
C ILE A 113 14.12 8.51 -4.15
N GLY A 114 14.86 9.38 -4.84
CA GLY A 114 16.33 9.34 -4.76
C GLY A 114 17.09 10.40 -5.53
N LYS A 115 16.44 11.28 -6.29
CA LYS A 115 17.14 12.44 -6.86
C LYS A 115 16.63 13.72 -6.21
N SER A 116 17.24 14.05 -5.08
CA SER A 116 17.31 15.44 -4.64
C SER A 116 17.96 16.23 -5.77
N ILE A 117 17.24 17.23 -6.26
CA ILE A 117 17.84 18.34 -7.01
C ILE A 117 18.64 19.19 -6.01
#